data_AF-B7JV87-F1
#
_entry.id   AF-B7JV87-F1
#
_cell.length_a   1.000
_cell.length_b   1.000
_cell.length_c   1.000
_cell.angle_alpha   90.00
_cell.angle_beta   90.00
_cell.angle_gamma   90.00
#
_symmetry.space_group_name_H-M   'P 1'
#
loop_
_entity.id
_entity.type
_entity.pdbx_description
1 polymer ?
#
loop_
_entity_poly.entity_id
_entity_poly.type
_entity_poly.pdbx_seq_one_letter_code
_entity_poly.pdbx_strand_id
1 'polypeptide(L)'
;MNNQNNDQKIKIAIQSVIREMMDKVMNKVLIQDPFLSDKHRANKPLYAALVPDEIFKGSHFERRFVTPFGKVWEKLAVVAAQEGLGYGTMGYSIQGCVNSERLRRITEVLNNLEYAKDSQSKIIPNWQDELSYILEGKGDNIPVKVVCDIYAENSVTGEKYAFELKGPLPNSDQTKVSKEKILKLYAMTPRTSKS
;
A
#
# COMPACT_ATOMS: atom_id res chain seq x y z
N MET A 1 -0.16 33.37 -4.31
CA MET A 1 0.45 33.16 -2.98
C MET A 1 0.46 31.65 -2.70
N ASN A 2 1.54 30.90 -2.49
CA ASN A 2 2.98 31.03 -2.70
C ASN A 2 3.49 29.57 -2.81
N ASN A 3 3.84 29.09 -4.01
CA ASN A 3 4.27 27.70 -4.21
C ASN A 3 5.49 27.35 -3.33
N GLN A 4 6.42 28.30 -3.17
CA GLN A 4 7.59 28.18 -2.30
C GLN A 4 7.27 27.99 -0.80
N ASN A 5 6.11 28.48 -0.32
CA ASN A 5 5.73 28.33 1.08
C ASN A 5 5.14 26.93 1.34
N ASN A 6 4.40 26.39 0.37
CA ASN A 6 3.87 25.02 0.45
C ASN A 6 4.99 23.98 0.35
N ASP A 7 5.94 24.15 -0.57
CA ASP A 7 7.09 23.25 -0.69
C ASP A 7 7.90 23.17 0.60
N GLN A 8 8.09 24.31 1.28
CA GLN A 8 8.79 24.37 2.55
C GLN A 8 8.01 23.68 3.67
N LYS A 9 6.69 23.85 3.73
CA LYS A 9 5.81 23.15 4.69
C LYS A 9 5.86 21.63 4.48
N ILE A 10 5.72 21.17 3.24
CA ILE A 10 5.82 19.76 2.87
C ILE A 10 7.15 19.20 3.33
N LYS A 11 8.26 19.88 3.02
CA LYS A 11 9.60 19.46 3.43
C LYS A 11 9.73 19.30 4.95
N ILE A 12 9.26 20.29 5.72
CA ILE A 12 9.29 20.25 7.19
C ILE A 12 8.46 19.08 7.73
N ALA A 13 7.25 18.89 7.19
CA ALA A 13 6.36 17.81 7.62
C ALA A 13 6.95 16.42 7.29
N ILE A 14 7.49 16.23 6.08
CA ILE A 14 8.20 15.00 5.69
C ILE A 14 9.38 14.73 6.63
N GLN A 15 10.20 15.74 6.91
CA GLN A 15 11.33 15.61 7.82
C GLN A 15 10.88 15.21 9.23
N SER A 16 9.77 15.77 9.72
CA SER A 16 9.21 15.43 11.02
C SER A 16 8.81 13.95 11.10
N VAL A 17 8.11 13.44 10.08
CA VAL A 17 7.69 12.02 10.01
C VAL A 17 8.90 11.09 10.02
N ILE A 18 9.94 11.41 9.23
CA ILE A 18 11.16 10.60 9.16
C ILE A 18 11.92 10.62 10.49
N ARG A 19 12.06 11.79 11.12
CA ARG A 19 12.73 11.92 12.43
C ARG A 19 12.03 11.10 13.50
N GLU A 20 10.70 11.23 13.63
CA GLU A 20 9.92 10.47 14.62
C GLU A 20 10.07 8.96 14.43
N MET A 21 10.11 8.49 13.18
CA MET A 21 10.35 7.08 12.88
C MET A 21 11.77 6.66 13.26
N MET A 22 12.79 7.43 12.89
CA MET A 22 14.17 7.13 13.22
C MET A 22 14.39 7.11 14.73
N ASP A 23 13.86 8.08 15.48
CA ASP A 23 13.97 8.11 16.94
C ASP A 23 13.39 6.84 17.59
N LYS A 24 12.25 6.35 17.08
CA LYS A 24 11.65 5.08 17.53
C LYS A 24 12.52 3.88 17.20
N VAL A 25 13.07 3.82 15.97
CA VAL A 25 13.97 2.73 15.56
C VAL A 25 15.23 2.73 16.41
N MET A 26 15.84 3.89 16.64
CA MET A 26 17.04 4.03 17.45
C MET A 26 16.79 3.66 18.91
N ASN A 27 15.69 4.12 19.51
CA ASN A 27 15.31 3.69 20.87
C ASN A 27 15.11 2.17 20.94
N LYS A 28 14.48 1.57 19.92
CA LYS A 28 14.29 0.11 19.87
C LYS A 28 15.63 -0.64 19.83
N VAL A 29 16.55 -0.22 18.97
CA VAL A 29 17.81 -0.93 18.70
C VAL A 29 18.90 -0.62 19.73
N LEU A 30 18.86 0.54 20.39
CA LEU A 30 19.87 0.93 21.38
C LEU A 30 19.47 0.61 22.82
N ILE A 31 18.17 0.65 23.14
CA ILE A 31 17.69 0.60 24.53
C ILE A 31 16.79 -0.61 24.77
N GLN A 32 15.71 -0.75 24.00
CA GLN A 32 14.67 -1.74 24.33
C GLN A 32 15.03 -3.18 23.94
N ASP A 33 15.70 -3.34 22.80
CA ASP A 33 16.03 -4.63 22.21
C ASP A 33 17.38 -4.51 21.48
N PRO A 34 18.48 -4.28 22.22
CA PRO A 34 19.79 -4.18 21.61
C PRO A 34 20.32 -5.53 21.14
N PHE A 35 21.13 -5.52 20.09
CA PHE A 35 21.85 -6.70 19.65
C PHE A 35 22.96 -7.03 20.66
N LEU A 36 22.83 -8.18 21.34
CA LEU A 36 23.80 -8.69 22.30
C LEU A 36 24.54 -9.89 21.68
N SER A 37 25.82 -9.71 21.34
CA SER A 37 26.66 -10.73 20.68
C SER A 37 26.70 -12.04 21.47
N ASP A 38 26.89 -11.96 22.79
CA ASP A 38 27.03 -13.14 23.64
C ASP A 38 25.74 -13.97 23.67
N LYS A 39 24.59 -13.28 23.75
CA LYS A 39 23.26 -13.90 23.69
C LYS A 39 22.99 -14.49 22.30
N HIS A 40 23.44 -13.84 21.23
CA HIS A 40 23.32 -14.37 19.87
C HIS A 40 24.13 -15.66 19.70
N ARG A 41 25.42 -15.63 20.07
CA ARG A 41 26.33 -16.79 20.04
C ARG A 41 25.80 -17.96 20.87
N ALA A 42 25.28 -17.70 22.07
CA ALA A 42 24.71 -18.74 22.92
C ALA A 42 23.44 -19.38 22.31
N ASN A 43 22.55 -18.57 21.73
CA ASN A 43 21.28 -19.08 21.17
C ASN A 43 21.42 -19.70 19.77
N LYS A 44 22.44 -19.29 19.00
CA LYS A 44 22.65 -19.70 17.60
C LYS A 44 24.13 -20.00 17.32
N PRO A 45 24.74 -20.96 18.02
CA PRO A 45 26.19 -21.19 17.99
C PRO A 45 26.72 -21.55 16.60
N LEU A 46 25.99 -22.38 15.84
CA LEU A 46 26.37 -22.75 14.48
C LEU A 46 26.41 -21.52 13.54
N TYR A 47 25.38 -20.67 13.60
CA TYR A 47 25.31 -19.49 12.75
C TYR A 47 26.38 -18.46 13.11
N ALA A 48 26.62 -18.24 14.40
CA ALA A 48 27.64 -17.31 14.88
C ALA A 48 29.08 -17.77 14.60
N ALA A 49 29.30 -19.08 14.41
CA ALA A 49 30.58 -19.62 13.96
C ALA A 49 30.82 -19.41 12.45
N LEU A 50 29.76 -19.29 11.65
CA LEU A 50 29.84 -19.21 10.19
C LEU A 50 29.86 -17.76 9.67
N VAL A 51 29.23 -16.83 10.39
CA VAL A 51 29.00 -15.46 9.91
C VAL A 51 29.35 -14.46 11.01
N PRO A 52 30.08 -13.37 10.69
CA PRO A 52 30.44 -12.33 11.66
C PRO A 52 29.22 -11.68 12.35
N ASP A 53 29.39 -11.31 13.62
CA ASP A 53 28.33 -10.68 14.41
C ASP A 53 27.82 -9.38 13.78
N GLU A 54 28.64 -8.65 13.03
CA GLU A 54 28.28 -7.42 12.31
C GLU A 54 27.14 -7.64 11.32
N ILE A 55 27.13 -8.80 10.63
CA ILE A 55 26.08 -9.14 9.67
C ILE A 55 24.76 -9.38 10.41
N PHE A 56 24.79 -10.11 11.52
CA PHE A 56 23.60 -10.34 12.33
C PHE A 56 23.11 -9.07 13.03
N LYS A 57 24.01 -8.20 13.46
CA LYS A 57 23.69 -6.87 13.98
C LYS A 57 23.04 -6.00 12.90
N GLY A 58 23.55 -6.04 11.68
CA GLY A 58 22.96 -5.37 10.51
C GLY A 58 21.56 -5.89 10.20
N SER A 59 21.39 -7.20 10.08
CA SER A 59 20.08 -7.85 9.87
C SER A 59 19.09 -7.55 11.01
N HIS A 60 19.60 -7.55 12.25
CA HIS A 60 18.81 -7.18 13.42
C HIS A 60 18.27 -5.76 13.29
N PHE A 61 19.12 -4.78 12.96
CA PHE A 61 18.72 -3.39 12.71
C PHE A 61 17.76 -3.28 11.54
N GLU A 62 18.10 -3.87 10.38
CA GLU A 62 17.31 -3.81 9.15
C GLU A 62 15.85 -4.18 9.42
N ARG A 63 15.61 -5.30 10.10
CA ARG A 63 14.24 -5.74 10.46
C ARG A 63 13.48 -4.68 11.26
N ARG A 64 14.13 -4.02 12.23
CA ARG A 64 13.51 -2.96 13.05
C ARG A 64 13.33 -1.66 12.27
N PHE A 65 14.13 -1.42 11.24
CA PHE A 65 13.98 -0.28 10.34
C PHE A 65 12.85 -0.50 9.33
N VAL A 66 12.86 -1.59 8.56
CA VAL A 66 11.93 -1.79 7.43
C VAL A 66 10.47 -1.97 7.86
N THR A 67 10.24 -2.59 9.01
CA THR A 67 8.88 -2.89 9.50
C THR A 67 8.05 -1.63 9.77
N PRO A 68 8.51 -0.65 10.58
CA PRO A 68 7.79 0.62 10.73
C PRO A 68 7.84 1.49 9.47
N PHE A 69 8.87 1.34 8.62
CA PHE A 69 9.03 2.12 7.40
C PHE A 69 7.84 1.96 6.43
N GLY A 70 7.22 0.78 6.36
CA GLY A 70 6.02 0.56 5.54
C GLY A 70 4.90 1.56 5.84
N LYS A 71 4.61 1.81 7.12
CA LYS A 71 3.59 2.78 7.55
C LYS A 71 4.02 4.24 7.35
N VAL A 72 5.32 4.49 7.20
CA VAL A 72 5.81 5.85 6.95
C VAL A 72 5.47 6.30 5.53
N TRP A 73 5.52 5.42 4.53
CA TRP A 73 5.08 5.76 3.17
C TRP A 73 3.64 6.29 3.14
N GLU A 74 2.73 5.63 3.86
CA GLU A 74 1.34 6.05 3.96
C GLU A 74 1.21 7.44 4.64
N LYS A 75 1.94 7.66 5.73
CA LYS A 75 1.97 8.97 6.40
C LYS A 75 2.52 10.08 5.51
N LEU A 76 3.59 9.79 4.76
CA LEU A 76 4.19 10.76 3.83
C LEU A 76 3.22 11.11 2.70
N ALA A 77 2.48 10.12 2.18
CA ALA A 77 1.45 10.35 1.18
C ALA A 77 0.31 11.24 1.72
N VAL A 78 -0.12 11.04 2.98
CA VAL A 78 -1.11 11.92 3.62
C VAL A 78 -0.59 13.34 3.75
N VAL A 79 0.65 13.54 4.20
CA VAL A 79 1.26 14.88 4.31
C VAL A 79 1.27 15.57 2.94
N ALA A 80 1.71 14.87 1.90
CA ALA A 80 1.74 15.41 0.54
C ALA A 80 0.33 15.77 0.04
N ALA A 81 -0.67 14.94 0.31
CA ALA A 81 -2.05 15.21 -0.06
C ALA A 81 -2.67 16.38 0.74
N GLN A 82 -2.42 16.48 2.04
CA GLN A 82 -2.95 17.56 2.87
C GLN A 82 -2.37 18.92 2.48
N GLU A 83 -1.05 19.00 2.29
CA GLU A 83 -0.39 20.26 1.95
C GLU A 83 -0.49 20.61 0.46
N GLY A 84 -0.60 19.60 -0.42
CA GLY A 84 -0.65 19.77 -1.87
C GLY A 84 -2.06 19.86 -2.47
N LEU A 85 -3.00 19.06 -1.96
CA LEU A 85 -4.38 18.98 -2.46
C LEU A 85 -5.41 19.53 -1.46
N GLY A 86 -5.06 19.69 -0.18
CA GLY A 86 -5.91 20.23 0.88
C GLY A 86 -6.57 19.16 1.74
N TYR A 87 -6.77 17.93 1.22
CA TYR A 87 -7.28 16.81 2.00
C TYR A 87 -6.57 15.51 1.64
N GLY A 88 -6.20 14.76 2.67
CA GLY A 88 -5.57 13.46 2.58
C GLY A 88 -5.82 12.65 3.84
N THR A 89 -6.15 11.37 3.69
CA THR A 89 -6.35 10.45 4.82
C THR A 89 -6.02 9.00 4.44
N MET A 90 -5.68 8.20 5.45
CA MET A 90 -5.41 6.76 5.29
C MET A 90 -6.69 5.94 5.53
N GLY A 91 -6.77 4.76 4.89
CA GLY A 91 -7.79 3.77 5.21
C GLY A 91 -9.23 4.25 4.95
N TYR A 92 -9.41 5.13 3.98
CA TYR A 92 -10.73 5.69 3.66
C TYR A 92 -11.62 4.64 3.01
N SER A 93 -12.89 4.63 3.42
CA SER A 93 -13.88 3.67 2.93
C SER A 93 -14.73 4.29 1.83
N ILE A 94 -14.58 3.82 0.60
CA ILE A 94 -15.47 4.13 -0.52
C ILE A 94 -16.57 3.07 -0.57
N GLN A 95 -17.83 3.52 -0.57
CA GLN A 95 -19.00 2.65 -0.66
C GLN A 95 -19.77 2.94 -1.94
N GLY A 96 -20.24 1.88 -2.58
CA GLY A 96 -21.08 1.97 -3.77
C GLY A 96 -21.67 0.63 -4.12
N CYS A 97 -22.18 0.51 -5.34
CA CYS A 97 -22.67 -0.74 -5.87
C CYS A 97 -21.78 -1.19 -7.03
N VAL A 98 -21.53 -2.49 -7.12
CA VAL A 98 -20.89 -3.11 -8.29
C VAL A 98 -21.86 -4.15 -8.83
N ASN A 99 -21.98 -4.20 -10.14
CA ASN A 99 -22.82 -5.18 -10.81
C ASN A 99 -22.34 -6.62 -10.51
N SER A 100 -23.27 -7.55 -10.27
CA SER A 100 -22.97 -8.94 -9.93
C SER A 100 -22.05 -9.62 -10.95
N GLU A 101 -22.30 -9.39 -12.24
CA GLU A 101 -21.49 -9.99 -13.31
C GLU A 101 -20.11 -9.32 -13.41
N ARG A 102 -20.00 -8.02 -13.10
CA ARG A 102 -18.68 -7.35 -13.00
C ARG A 102 -17.84 -7.96 -11.89
N LEU A 103 -18.44 -8.26 -10.73
CA LEU A 103 -17.74 -8.92 -9.62
C LEU A 103 -17.26 -10.34 -9.99
N ARG A 104 -18.09 -11.09 -10.72
CA ARG A 104 -17.70 -12.40 -11.25
C ARG A 104 -16.52 -12.28 -12.21
N ARG A 105 -16.58 -11.34 -13.16
CA ARG A 105 -15.51 -11.09 -14.15
C ARG A 105 -14.21 -10.59 -13.51
N ILE A 106 -14.28 -9.75 -12.46
CA ILE A 106 -13.09 -9.35 -11.69
C ILE A 106 -12.40 -10.60 -11.10
N THR A 107 -13.17 -11.48 -10.45
CA THR A 107 -12.64 -12.73 -9.88
C THR A 107 -12.00 -13.61 -10.96
N GLU A 108 -12.66 -13.73 -12.12
CA GLU A 108 -12.17 -14.50 -13.27
C GLU A 108 -10.83 -13.95 -13.80
N VAL A 109 -10.75 -12.64 -14.05
CA VAL A 109 -9.52 -11.96 -14.51
C VAL A 109 -8.38 -12.20 -13.53
N LEU A 110 -8.62 -12.01 -12.23
CA LEU A 110 -7.57 -12.18 -11.21
C LEU A 110 -7.08 -13.63 -11.12
N ASN A 111 -7.99 -14.60 -11.19
CA ASN A 111 -7.62 -16.01 -11.15
C ASN A 111 -6.84 -16.43 -12.41
N ASN A 112 -7.21 -15.92 -13.58
CA ASN A 112 -6.49 -16.18 -14.83
C ASN A 112 -5.05 -15.63 -14.80
N LEU A 113 -4.82 -14.52 -14.10
CA LEU A 113 -3.49 -13.94 -13.91
C LEU A 113 -2.62 -14.71 -12.89
N GLU A 114 -3.23 -15.37 -11.91
CA GLU A 114 -2.51 -16.18 -10.93
C GLU A 114 -2.16 -17.57 -11.46
N TYR A 115 -3.11 -18.25 -12.09
CA TYR A 115 -2.99 -19.65 -12.48
C TYR A 115 -2.64 -19.78 -13.96
N ALA A 116 -1.45 -19.30 -14.33
CA ALA A 116 -0.82 -19.69 -15.58
C ALA A 116 -0.35 -21.14 -15.47
N LYS A 117 -0.95 -22.05 -16.24
CA LYS A 117 -0.69 -23.51 -16.14
C LYS A 117 0.73 -23.91 -16.58
N ASP A 118 1.43 -23.06 -17.34
CA ASP A 118 2.83 -23.22 -17.72
C ASP A 118 3.47 -21.88 -18.10
N SER A 119 4.80 -21.79 -18.09
CA SER A 119 5.56 -20.58 -18.47
C SER A 119 5.26 -20.06 -19.89
N GLN A 120 4.75 -20.93 -20.79
CA GLN A 120 4.35 -20.56 -22.16
C GLN A 120 2.89 -20.09 -22.28
N SER A 121 2.05 -20.34 -21.28
CA SER A 121 0.62 -19.95 -21.27
C SER A 121 0.33 -18.80 -20.30
N LYS A 122 1.37 -18.14 -19.80
CA LYS A 122 1.23 -17.03 -18.85
C LYS A 122 0.58 -15.84 -19.53
N ILE A 123 -0.66 -15.56 -19.14
CA ILE A 123 -1.41 -14.40 -19.59
C ILE A 123 -0.63 -13.15 -19.16
N ILE A 124 -0.30 -12.31 -20.14
CA ILE A 124 0.32 -11.01 -19.90
C ILE A 124 -0.78 -10.06 -19.46
N PRO A 125 -0.66 -9.39 -18.30
CA PRO A 125 -1.66 -8.43 -17.84
C PRO A 125 -1.87 -7.31 -18.87
N ASN A 126 -3.13 -7.03 -19.21
CA ASN A 126 -3.52 -5.91 -20.06
C ASN A 126 -4.67 -5.14 -19.42
N TRP A 127 -4.34 -3.98 -18.83
CA TRP A 127 -5.30 -3.16 -18.11
C TRP A 127 -6.53 -2.79 -18.94
N GLN A 128 -6.34 -2.39 -20.19
CA GLN A 128 -7.42 -1.86 -21.01
C GLN A 128 -8.41 -2.96 -21.41
N ASP A 129 -7.91 -4.12 -21.83
CA ASP A 129 -8.73 -5.26 -22.23
C ASP A 129 -9.48 -5.84 -21.04
N GLU A 130 -8.77 -6.03 -19.91
CA GLU A 130 -9.36 -6.53 -18.66
C GLU A 130 -10.48 -5.62 -18.16
N LEU A 131 -10.26 -4.30 -18.12
CA LEU A 131 -11.26 -3.36 -17.65
C LEU A 131 -12.46 -3.30 -18.59
N SER A 132 -12.22 -3.31 -19.90
CA SER A 132 -13.30 -3.31 -20.91
C SER A 132 -14.18 -4.56 -20.74
N TYR A 133 -13.55 -5.74 -20.65
CA TYR A 133 -14.25 -7.00 -20.38
C TYR A 133 -15.05 -6.95 -19.08
N ILE A 134 -14.48 -6.40 -18.01
CA ILE A 134 -15.18 -6.27 -16.73
C ILE A 134 -16.41 -5.37 -16.90
N LEU A 135 -16.26 -4.17 -17.47
CA LEU A 135 -17.33 -3.16 -17.52
C LEU A 135 -18.55 -3.57 -18.36
N GLU A 136 -18.38 -4.47 -19.33
CA GLU A 136 -19.46 -5.09 -20.09
C GLU A 136 -20.41 -5.95 -19.24
N GLY A 137 -19.98 -6.38 -18.04
CA GLY A 137 -20.82 -7.16 -17.12
C GLY A 137 -22.07 -6.39 -16.68
N LYS A 138 -23.23 -7.07 -16.75
CA LYS A 138 -24.57 -6.57 -16.36
C LYS A 138 -25.28 -7.58 -15.46
N GLY A 139 -26.29 -7.12 -14.72
CA GLY A 139 -26.89 -7.88 -13.61
C GLY A 139 -27.33 -6.99 -12.45
N ASP A 140 -27.48 -7.57 -11.27
CA ASP A 140 -27.94 -6.84 -10.09
C ASP A 140 -26.84 -6.01 -9.44
N ASN A 141 -27.23 -4.90 -8.82
CA ASN A 141 -26.32 -4.05 -8.07
C ASN A 141 -26.04 -4.62 -6.68
N ILE A 142 -24.80 -5.03 -6.44
CA ILE A 142 -24.35 -5.56 -5.15
C ILE A 142 -23.62 -4.46 -4.38
N PRO A 143 -24.01 -4.13 -3.14
CA PRO A 143 -23.28 -3.18 -2.31
C PRO A 143 -21.86 -3.66 -2.01
N VAL A 144 -20.87 -2.80 -2.27
CA VAL A 144 -19.45 -3.09 -2.05
C VAL A 144 -18.80 -1.94 -1.28
N LYS A 145 -17.88 -2.31 -0.39
CA LYS A 145 -17.00 -1.38 0.33
C LYS A 145 -15.56 -1.65 -0.09
N VAL A 146 -14.86 -0.61 -0.55
CA VAL A 146 -13.42 -0.66 -0.82
C VAL A 146 -12.72 0.28 0.16
N VAL A 147 -11.75 -0.25 0.89
CA VAL A 147 -10.87 0.55 1.75
C VAL A 147 -9.57 0.78 0.99
N CYS A 148 -9.33 2.02 0.57
CA CYS A 148 -8.08 2.39 -0.08
C CYS A 148 -7.01 2.73 0.97
N ASP A 149 -5.75 2.52 0.59
CA ASP A 149 -4.63 2.84 1.46
C ASP A 149 -4.59 4.35 1.71
N ILE A 150 -4.75 5.16 0.66
CA ILE A 150 -4.83 6.63 0.73
C ILE A 150 -6.02 7.14 -0.07
N TYR A 151 -6.73 8.12 0.48
CA TYR A 151 -7.69 8.95 -0.24
C TYR A 151 -7.25 10.41 -0.16
N ALA A 152 -7.29 11.10 -1.29
CA ALA A 152 -6.98 12.52 -1.39
C ALA A 152 -8.06 13.25 -2.17
N GLU A 153 -8.29 14.50 -1.81
CA GLU A 153 -9.25 15.37 -2.49
C GLU A 153 -8.62 16.74 -2.72
N ASN A 154 -8.65 17.17 -3.97
CA ASN A 154 -8.25 18.52 -4.34
C ASN A 154 -9.37 19.48 -3.92
N SER A 155 -9.11 20.27 -2.89
CA SER A 155 -10.09 21.20 -2.32
C SER A 155 -10.43 22.36 -3.26
N VAL A 156 -9.63 22.59 -4.32
CA VAL A 156 -9.84 23.64 -5.32
C VAL A 156 -10.65 23.13 -6.51
N THR A 157 -10.28 21.97 -7.06
CA THR A 157 -10.92 21.40 -8.26
C THR A 157 -12.07 20.43 -7.95
N GLY A 158 -12.11 19.92 -6.72
CA GLY A 158 -13.03 18.85 -6.30
C GLY A 158 -12.64 17.46 -6.79
N GLU A 159 -11.47 17.30 -7.43
CA GLU A 159 -10.98 16.01 -7.91
C GLU A 159 -10.64 15.07 -6.74
N LYS A 160 -11.01 13.80 -6.88
CA LYS A 160 -10.87 12.78 -5.84
C LYS A 160 -9.97 11.67 -6.33
N TYR A 161 -9.02 11.28 -5.50
CA TYR A 161 -8.04 10.26 -5.82
C TYR A 161 -8.05 9.17 -4.76
N ALA A 162 -8.00 7.92 -5.20
CA ALA A 162 -7.79 6.76 -4.35
C ALA A 162 -6.50 6.07 -4.78
N PHE A 163 -5.63 5.77 -3.82
CA PHE A 163 -4.35 5.13 -4.07
C PHE A 163 -4.22 3.83 -3.28
N GLU A 164 -3.55 2.87 -3.89
CA GLU A 164 -3.04 1.67 -3.24
C GLU A 164 -1.52 1.75 -3.25
N LEU A 165 -0.89 1.59 -2.08
CA LEU A 165 0.56 1.66 -1.92
C LEU A 165 1.12 0.27 -1.70
N LYS A 166 2.24 -0.02 -2.34
CA LYS A 166 2.97 -1.28 -2.20
C LYS A 166 4.46 -1.04 -2.11
N GLY A 167 5.15 -1.97 -1.44
CA GLY A 167 6.60 -1.97 -1.40
C GLY A 167 7.21 -2.23 -2.78
N PRO A 168 8.55 -2.10 -2.94
CA PRO A 168 9.21 -2.18 -4.23
C PRO A 168 9.03 -3.51 -4.99
N LEU A 169 8.92 -4.62 -4.24
CA LEU A 169 8.75 -5.97 -4.79
C LEU A 169 7.55 -6.64 -4.10
N PRO A 170 6.31 -6.24 -4.44
CA PRO A 170 5.14 -6.87 -3.87
C PRO A 170 5.02 -8.30 -4.35
N ASN A 171 4.53 -9.19 -3.50
CA ASN A 171 4.23 -10.55 -3.92
C ASN A 171 2.92 -10.62 -4.74
N SER A 172 2.62 -11.79 -5.32
CA SER A 172 1.43 -12.03 -6.14
C SER A 172 0.15 -11.67 -5.38
N ASP A 173 0.02 -12.14 -4.14
CA ASP A 173 -1.19 -12.00 -3.34
C ASP A 173 -1.47 -10.53 -3.02
N GLN A 174 -0.43 -9.78 -2.66
CA GLN A 174 -0.50 -8.33 -2.44
C GLN A 174 -0.93 -7.59 -3.71
N THR A 175 -0.42 -8.02 -4.86
CA THR A 175 -0.75 -7.42 -6.16
C THR A 175 -2.19 -7.73 -6.56
N LYS A 176 -2.66 -8.97 -6.35
CA LYS A 176 -4.04 -9.38 -6.59
C LYS A 176 -5.02 -8.56 -5.75
N VAL A 177 -4.77 -8.44 -4.45
CA VAL A 177 -5.65 -7.70 -3.54
C VAL A 177 -5.78 -6.23 -3.96
N SER A 178 -4.67 -5.56 -4.30
CA SER A 178 -4.77 -4.15 -4.74
C SER A 178 -5.41 -4.02 -6.12
N LYS A 179 -5.10 -4.91 -7.07
CA LYS A 179 -5.76 -4.90 -8.38
C LYS A 179 -7.28 -5.12 -8.24
N GLU A 180 -7.70 -6.05 -7.38
CA GLU A 180 -9.13 -6.27 -7.09
C GLU A 180 -9.82 -5.01 -6.58
N LYS A 181 -9.21 -4.32 -5.59
CA LYS A 181 -9.75 -3.07 -5.06
C LYS A 181 -9.88 -1.99 -6.13
N ILE A 182 -8.83 -1.81 -6.95
CA ILE A 182 -8.83 -0.80 -8.02
C ILE A 182 -9.91 -1.14 -9.06
N LEU A 183 -9.97 -2.39 -9.54
CA LEU A 183 -11.00 -2.83 -10.49
C LEU A 183 -12.42 -2.65 -9.94
N LYS A 184 -12.64 -2.93 -8.64
CA LYS A 184 -13.92 -2.67 -7.98
C LYS A 184 -14.26 -1.19 -8.02
N LEU A 185 -13.32 -0.28 -7.76
CA LEU A 185 -13.55 1.17 -7.83
C LEU A 185 -13.93 1.62 -9.24
N TYR A 186 -13.27 1.13 -10.29
CA TYR A 186 -13.64 1.45 -11.68
C TYR A 186 -14.99 0.87 -12.10
N ALA A 187 -15.33 -0.31 -11.58
CA ALA A 187 -16.60 -0.98 -11.87
C ALA A 187 -17.78 -0.46 -11.02
N MET A 188 -17.50 0.40 -10.04
CA MET A 188 -18.45 0.89 -9.04
C MET A 188 -19.34 2.01 -9.59
N THR A 189 -20.60 1.97 -9.19
CA THR A 189 -21.54 3.09 -9.31
C THR A 189 -21.83 3.66 -7.93
N PRO A 190 -22.04 4.98 -7.81
CA PRO A 190 -22.45 5.59 -6.54
C PRO A 190 -23.72 4.92 -6.02
N ARG A 191 -23.78 4.69 -4.70
CA ARG A 191 -25.02 4.21 -4.08
C ARG A 191 -26.07 5.30 -4.30
N THR A 192 -27.08 5.01 -5.14
CA THR A 192 -28.20 5.93 -5.29
C THR A 192 -28.87 6.05 -3.94
N SER A 193 -28.77 7.23 -3.32
CA SER A 193 -29.67 7.60 -2.24
C SER A 193 -31.07 7.61 -2.87
N LYS A 194 -31.92 6.67 -2.47
CA LYS A 194 -33.36 6.84 -2.70
C LYS A 194 -33.74 8.12 -1.95
N SER A 195 -33.92 9.21 -2.68
CA SER A 195 -34.69 10.39 -2.24
C SER A 195 -36.14 9.99 -2.10
#